data_AF-A0A845MMJ4-F1
#
_entry.id   AF-A0A845MMJ4-F1
#
_cell.length_a   1.000
_cell.length_b   1.000
_cell.length_c   1.000
_cell.angle_alpha   90.00
_cell.angle_beta   90.00
_cell.angle_gamma   90.00
#
_symmetry.space_group_name_H-M   'P 1'
#
loop_
_entity.id
_entity.type
_entity.pdbx_description
1 polymer ?
#
loop_
_entity_poly.entity_id
_entity_poly.type
_entity_poly.pdbx_seq_one_letter_code
_entity_poly.pdbx_strand_id
1 'polypeptide(L)'
;MEYSMAVAANESGTLSNPYADQIISTEDVKWAARRYILIYGDEAPEMALKQVSRLDRQGKIRVAEMFERIRRECARLLKRSESLMIHPVN
;
A
#
# COMPACT_ATOMS: atom_id res chain seq x y z
N MET A 1 39.43 18.49 -31.69
CA MET A 1 38.56 17.50 -32.37
C MET A 1 37.94 16.67 -31.26
N GLU A 2 36.80 17.13 -30.76
CA GLU A 2 36.08 16.50 -29.65
C GLU A 2 35.36 15.25 -30.17
N TYR A 3 35.67 14.09 -29.60
CA TYR A 3 34.89 12.87 -29.81
C TYR A 3 33.96 12.70 -28.62
N SER A 4 32.75 13.24 -28.79
CA SER A 4 31.58 12.95 -27.98
C SER A 4 31.05 11.58 -28.39
N MET A 5 31.11 10.59 -27.51
CA MET A 5 30.32 9.36 -27.64
C MET A 5 29.21 9.38 -26.60
N ALA A 6 28.01 9.56 -27.10
CA ALA A 6 26.76 9.47 -26.38
C ALA A 6 26.60 8.09 -25.72
N VAL A 7 26.51 8.07 -24.39
CA VAL A 7 26.00 6.93 -23.64
C VAL A 7 24.48 7.08 -23.62
N ALA A 8 23.83 6.51 -24.64
CA ALA A 8 22.41 6.29 -24.62
C ALA A 8 22.09 5.08 -23.73
N ALA A 9 20.89 5.14 -23.12
CA ALA A 9 20.19 4.08 -22.42
C ALA A 9 20.67 3.76 -20.99
N ASN A 10 20.17 4.54 -20.04
CA ASN A 10 19.42 3.92 -18.94
C ASN A 10 18.34 4.89 -18.41
N GLU A 11 17.37 5.23 -19.27
CA GLU A 11 16.07 5.75 -18.82
C GLU A 11 15.24 4.63 -18.19
N SER A 12 15.78 3.98 -17.16
CA SER A 12 14.92 3.44 -16.13
C SER A 12 14.51 4.64 -15.31
N GLY A 13 13.41 5.27 -15.72
CA GLY A 13 12.70 6.23 -14.89
C GLY A 13 12.46 5.57 -13.55
N THR A 14 13.34 5.87 -12.58
CA THR A 14 13.11 5.65 -11.17
C THR A 14 11.87 6.48 -10.88
N LEU A 15 10.70 5.85 -11.04
CA LEU A 15 9.50 6.22 -10.34
C LEU A 15 9.96 6.39 -8.91
N SER A 16 10.01 7.64 -8.48
CA SER A 16 10.36 8.04 -7.13
C SER A 16 9.45 7.23 -6.22
N ASN A 17 9.93 6.10 -5.71
CA ASN A 17 9.24 5.35 -4.70
C ASN A 17 9.26 6.27 -3.48
N PRO A 18 8.14 6.92 -3.09
CA PRO A 18 8.16 7.86 -1.98
C PRO A 18 8.39 7.14 -0.64
N TYR A 19 8.64 5.83 -0.70
CA TYR A 19 8.93 4.92 0.39
C TYR A 19 10.27 4.22 0.15
N ALA A 20 11.36 4.99 -0.05
CA ALA A 20 12.71 4.42 -0.13
C ALA A 20 13.11 3.65 1.16
N ASP A 21 12.38 3.89 2.26
CA ASP A 21 12.48 3.14 3.51
C ASP A 21 11.14 2.43 3.81
N GLN A 22 10.93 1.26 3.20
CA GLN A 22 9.69 0.49 3.40
C GLN A 22 9.71 -0.18 4.78
N ILE A 23 8.96 0.37 5.74
CA ILE A 23 8.71 -0.23 7.06
C ILE A 23 8.18 -1.68 6.94
N ILE A 24 7.49 -1.97 5.83
CA ILE A 24 6.95 -3.27 5.46
C ILE A 24 6.84 -3.35 3.93
N SER A 25 7.08 -4.54 3.37
CA SER A 25 6.97 -4.75 1.93
C SER A 25 5.53 -4.58 1.44
N THR A 26 5.35 -4.18 0.19
CA THR A 26 4.02 -4.06 -0.42
C THR A 26 3.25 -5.39 -0.41
N GLU A 27 3.94 -6.53 -0.59
CA GLU A 27 3.29 -7.85 -0.58
C GLU A 27 2.81 -8.24 0.82
N ASP A 28 3.56 -7.92 1.87
CA ASP A 28 3.13 -8.16 3.24
C ASP A 28 1.93 -7.27 3.61
N VAL A 29 1.88 -6.02 3.12
CA VAL A 29 0.70 -5.16 3.28
C VAL A 29 -0.54 -5.76 2.60
N LYS A 30 -0.40 -6.25 1.36
CA LYS A 30 -1.49 -6.94 0.65
C LYS A 30 -1.96 -8.18 1.39
N TRP A 31 -1.03 -8.99 1.87
CA TRP A 31 -1.36 -10.18 2.64
C TRP A 31 -2.08 -9.83 3.95
N ALA A 32 -1.56 -8.84 4.68
CA ALA A 32 -2.16 -8.37 5.93
C ALA A 32 -3.56 -7.79 5.69
N ALA A 33 -3.75 -6.99 4.63
CA ALA A 33 -5.04 -6.43 4.27
C ALA A 33 -6.09 -7.52 3.95
N ARG A 34 -5.72 -8.55 3.18
CA ARG A 34 -6.61 -9.70 2.91
C ARG A 34 -7.01 -10.42 4.19
N ARG A 35 -6.07 -10.63 5.11
CA ARG A 35 -6.35 -11.22 6.42
C ARG A 35 -7.26 -10.34 7.27
N TYR A 36 -7.05 -9.03 7.22
CA TYR A 36 -7.88 -8.07 7.94
C TYR A 36 -9.32 -8.07 7.42
N ILE A 37 -9.50 -8.07 6.11
CA ILE A 37 -10.82 -8.21 5.46
C ILE A 37 -11.46 -9.55 5.83
N LEU A 38 -10.70 -10.65 5.86
CA LEU A 38 -11.25 -11.94 6.26
C LEU A 38 -11.81 -11.94 7.70
N ILE A 39 -11.20 -11.16 8.60
CA ILE A 39 -11.59 -11.10 10.01
C ILE A 39 -12.75 -10.11 10.23
N TYR A 40 -12.69 -8.94 9.60
CA TYR A 40 -13.58 -7.80 9.89
C TYR A 40 -14.57 -7.48 8.75
N GLY A 41 -14.50 -8.19 7.63
CA GLY A 41 -15.34 -7.93 6.47
C GLY A 41 -15.15 -6.51 5.91
N ASP A 42 -16.26 -5.89 5.55
CA ASP A 42 -16.29 -4.54 4.97
C ASP A 42 -15.86 -3.45 5.96
N GLU A 43 -15.92 -3.72 7.28
CA GLU A 43 -15.45 -2.80 8.33
C GLU A 43 -13.92 -2.81 8.50
N ALA A 44 -13.19 -3.63 7.74
CA ALA A 44 -11.75 -3.76 7.88
C ALA A 44 -10.97 -2.42 7.79
N PRO A 45 -11.31 -1.47 6.90
CA PRO A 45 -10.68 -0.15 6.87
C PRO A 45 -10.92 0.63 8.16
N GLU A 46 -12.15 0.68 8.66
CA GLU A 46 -12.49 1.39 9.90
C GLU A 46 -11.78 0.76 11.11
N MET A 47 -11.71 -0.57 11.15
CA MET A 47 -11.01 -1.28 12.21
C MET A 47 -9.50 -1.05 12.17
N ALA A 48 -8.89 -0.97 10.98
CA ALA A 48 -7.49 -0.59 10.83
C ALA A 48 -7.27 0.87 11.25
N LEU A 49 -8.18 1.80 10.92
CA LEU A 49 -8.10 3.19 11.36
C LEU A 49 -8.09 3.33 12.89
N LYS A 50 -8.94 2.57 13.58
CA LYS A 50 -8.94 2.52 15.06
C LYS A 50 -7.57 2.10 15.61
N GLN A 51 -6.87 1.19 14.94
CA GLN A 51 -5.50 0.80 15.31
C GLN A 51 -4.50 1.92 15.09
N VAL A 52 -4.58 2.63 13.95
CA VAL A 52 -3.75 3.82 13.68
C VAL A 52 -3.90 4.83 14.81
N SER A 53 -5.13 5.27 15.11
CA SER A 53 -5.39 6.26 16.16
C SER A 53 -4.99 5.78 17.56
N ARG A 54 -5.03 4.47 17.83
CA ARG A 54 -4.57 3.90 19.10
C ARG A 54 -3.04 3.93 19.21
N LEU A 55 -2.34 3.52 18.15
CA LEU A 55 -0.88 3.42 18.11
C LEU A 55 -0.22 4.80 18.09
N ASP A 56 -0.83 5.75 17.37
CA ASP A 56 -0.38 7.14 17.31
C ASP A 56 -0.44 7.80 18.69
N ARG A 57 -1.55 7.62 19.42
CA ARG A 57 -1.69 8.05 20.83
C ARG A 57 -0.67 7.41 21.77
N GLN A 58 -0.12 6.23 21.43
CA GLN A 58 0.92 5.55 22.19
C GLN A 58 2.35 5.94 21.74
N GLY A 59 2.49 6.85 20.78
CA GLY A 59 3.78 7.24 20.20
C GLY A 59 4.42 6.14 19.33
N LYS A 60 3.68 5.10 18.94
CA LYS A 60 4.17 3.99 18.11
C LYS A 60 4.05 4.32 16.62
N ILE A 61 4.70 5.41 16.21
CA ILE A 61 4.53 6.03 14.88
C ILE A 61 4.76 5.05 13.74
N ARG A 62 5.89 4.32 13.72
CA ARG A 62 6.18 3.35 12.64
C ARG A 62 5.11 2.26 12.50
N VAL A 63 4.57 1.79 13.62
CA VAL A 63 3.52 0.76 13.61
C VAL A 63 2.19 1.37 13.17
N ALA A 64 1.89 2.60 13.58
CA ALA A 64 0.71 3.33 13.10
C ALA A 64 0.76 3.53 11.58
N GLU A 65 1.92 3.88 11.02
CA GLU A 65 2.14 4.01 9.58
C GLU A 65 1.94 2.69 8.82
N MET A 66 2.38 1.55 9.40
CA MET A 66 2.08 0.23 8.83
C MET A 66 0.57 -0.04 8.78
N PHE A 67 -0.14 0.24 9.87
CA PHE A 67 -1.61 0.08 9.91
C PHE A 67 -2.32 1.02 8.94
N GLU A 68 -1.81 2.24 8.72
CA GLU A 68 -2.36 3.17 7.74
C GLU A 68 -2.20 2.62 6.31
N ARG A 69 -1.08 1.96 6.01
CA ARG A 69 -0.90 1.27 4.72
C ARG A 69 -1.86 0.09 4.56
N ILE A 70 -2.04 -0.72 5.60
CA ILE A 70 -3.02 -1.82 5.61
C ILE A 70 -4.43 -1.27 5.39
N ARG A 71 -4.81 -0.19 6.08
CA ARG A 71 -6.12 0.47 5.92
C ARG A 71 -6.40 0.86 4.48
N ARG A 72 -5.44 1.54 3.83
CA ARG A 72 -5.57 1.95 2.42
C ARG A 72 -5.70 0.76 1.49
N GLU A 73 -4.93 -0.29 1.75
CA GLU A 73 -4.98 -1.50 0.95
C GLU A 73 -6.30 -2.27 1.13
N CYS A 74 -6.86 -2.31 2.35
CA CYS A 74 -8.21 -2.84 2.58
C CYS A 74 -9.25 -2.10 1.74
N ALA A 75 -9.28 -0.76 1.83
CA ALA A 75 -10.22 0.06 1.07
C ALA A 75 -10.07 -0.13 -0.45
N ARG A 76 -8.84 -0.26 -0.93
CA ARG A 76 -8.54 -0.51 -2.35
C ARG A 76 -9.08 -1.87 -2.82
N LEU A 77 -8.89 -2.91 -2.02
CA LEU A 77 -9.33 -4.28 -2.33
C LEU A 77 -10.85 -4.39 -2.31
N LEU A 78 -11.52 -3.82 -1.30
CA LEU A 78 -12.99 -3.81 -1.21
C LEU A 78 -13.62 -3.07 -2.38
N LYS A 79 -13.14 -1.85 -2.69
CA LYS A 79 -13.59 -1.09 -3.87
C LYS A 79 -13.39 -1.87 -5.18
N ARG A 80 -12.28 -2.60 -5.31
CA ARG A 80 -12.04 -3.45 -6.48
C ARG A 80 -13.02 -4.63 -6.51
N SER A 81 -13.33 -5.24 -5.37
CA SER A 81 -14.31 -6.31 -5.26
C SER A 81 -15.69 -5.84 -5.72
N GLU A 82 -16.15 -4.70 -5.21
CA GLU A 82 -17.41 -4.06 -5.64
C GLU A 82 -17.44 -3.82 -7.15
N SER A 83 -16.35 -3.26 -7.70
CA SER A 83 -16.24 -3.02 -9.14
C SER A 83 -16.31 -4.30 -9.97
N LEU A 84 -15.77 -5.42 -9.48
CA LEU A 84 -15.83 -6.72 -10.16
C LEU A 84 -17.20 -7.38 -10.07
N MET A 85 -17.97 -7.09 -9.01
CA MET A 85 -19.37 -7.52 -8.92
C MET A 85 -20.25 -6.80 -9.93
N ILE A 86 -19.97 -5.52 -10.21
CA ILE A 86 -20.70 -4.72 -11.20
C ILE A 86 -20.23 -5.04 -12.63
N HIS A 87 -18.91 -5.23 -12.81
CA HIS A 87 -18.27 -5.50 -14.10
C HIS A 87 -17.43 -6.77 -14.00
N PRO A 88 -18.07 -7.96 -14.11
CA PRO A 88 -17.34 -9.21 -14.09
C PRO A 88 -16.38 -9.26 -15.28
N VAL A 89 -15.13 -9.62 -15.01
CA VAL A 89 -14.13 -9.86 -16.05
C VAL A 89 -14.38 -11.27 -16.58
N ASN A 90 -14.84 -11.39 -17.82
CA ASN A 90 -15.00 -12.64 -18.55
C ASN A 90 -13.69 -13.10 -19.19
#